data_AF-A0A5Q4EHK8-F1
#
_entry.id   AF-A0A5Q4EHK8-F1
#
_cell.length_a   1.000
_cell.length_b   1.000
_cell.length_c   1.000
_cell.angle_alpha   90.00
_cell.angle_beta   90.00
_cell.angle_gamma   90.00
#
_symmetry.space_group_name_H-M   'P 1'
#
loop_
_entity.id
_entity.type
_entity.pdbx_description
1 polymer ?
#
loop_
_entity_poly.entity_id
_entity_poly.type
_entity_poly.pdbx_seq_one_letter_code
_entity_poly.pdbx_strand_id
1 'polypeptide(L)'
;MKQLPNFLLISGSGQNSGKTTLVCRLISAFKEHHITAVKISPHFHTVDYELPLIEKQDDFVIFREIYADKDKDSSRFLKAGANLVLVVFCKRESLQAAVESLYHHIPPATPVICESGGLALYFKPGLHIFMKKGTPAEKDPVSPPDVSLHFDETETLLRDVSFVNNKWALKKEK
;
A
#
# COMPACT_ATOMS: atom_id res chain seq x y z
N MET A 1 -11.16 -7.30 14.07
CA MET A 1 -10.39 -6.76 12.93
C MET A 1 -10.05 -7.90 11.97
N LYS A 2 -10.47 -7.83 10.71
CA LYS A 2 -10.26 -8.90 9.71
C LYS A 2 -8.77 -8.98 9.36
N GLN A 3 -8.23 -10.20 9.20
CA GLN A 3 -6.81 -10.43 8.91
C GLN A 3 -6.54 -10.33 7.41
N LEU A 4 -5.45 -9.65 7.04
CA LEU A 4 -4.92 -9.56 5.68
C LEU A 4 -3.44 -9.95 5.69
N PRO A 5 -3.10 -11.23 5.94
CA PRO A 5 -1.71 -11.66 6.14
C PRO A 5 -0.83 -11.39 4.91
N ASN A 6 -1.40 -11.42 3.71
CA ASN A 6 -0.70 -11.14 2.46
C ASN A 6 -0.56 -9.64 2.15
N PHE A 7 -1.00 -8.74 3.03
CA PHE A 7 -0.83 -7.30 2.87
C PHE A 7 0.38 -6.80 3.67
N LEU A 8 1.26 -6.09 2.98
CA LEU A 8 2.26 -5.19 3.53
C LEU A 8 1.71 -3.77 3.47
N LEU A 9 1.30 -3.23 4.62
CA LEU A 9 0.74 -1.89 4.71
C LEU A 9 1.84 -0.86 4.95
N ILE A 10 1.91 0.14 4.08
CA ILE A 10 2.74 1.33 4.25
C ILE A 10 1.82 2.52 4.54
N SER A 11 1.90 3.06 5.75
CA SER A 11 1.29 4.33 6.13
C SER A 11 2.36 5.33 6.58
N GLY A 12 1.98 6.55 7.00
CA GLY A 12 2.97 7.54 7.39
C GLY A 12 2.38 8.86 7.84
N SER A 13 3.24 9.71 8.38
CA SER A 13 2.84 10.91 9.13
C SER A 13 2.35 12.08 8.27
N GLY A 14 2.45 12.02 6.94
CA GLY A 14 2.03 13.10 6.06
C GLY A 14 2.39 12.87 4.60
N GLN A 15 2.12 13.86 3.75
CA GLN A 15 2.63 13.87 2.37
C GLN A 15 4.16 14.01 2.38
N ASN A 16 4.82 13.48 1.35
CA ASN A 16 6.29 13.52 1.19
C ASN A 16 7.08 12.89 2.34
N SER A 17 6.49 11.96 3.12
CA SER A 17 7.20 11.19 4.14
C SER A 17 8.02 10.00 3.59
N GLY A 18 8.07 9.83 2.26
CA GLY A 18 8.81 8.74 1.61
C GLY A 18 8.02 7.45 1.36
N LYS A 19 6.72 7.39 1.71
CA LYS A 19 5.85 6.21 1.50
C LYS A 19 5.91 5.65 0.07
N THR A 20 5.59 6.47 -0.93
CA THR A 20 5.59 6.03 -2.33
C THR A 20 6.95 5.46 -2.73
N THR A 21 8.04 6.11 -2.29
CA THR A 21 9.39 5.65 -2.59
C THR A 21 9.70 4.31 -1.93
N LEU A 22 9.31 4.11 -0.66
CA LEU A 22 9.44 2.83 0.02
C LEU A 22 8.62 1.74 -0.69
N VAL A 23 7.38 2.04 -1.09
CA VAL A 23 6.53 1.12 -1.86
C VAL A 23 7.21 0.72 -3.17
N CYS A 24 7.72 1.67 -3.96
CA CYS A 24 8.47 1.36 -5.18
C CYS A 24 9.69 0.47 -4.92
N ARG A 25 10.46 0.72 -3.85
CA ARG A 25 11.64 -0.10 -3.52
C ARG A 25 11.25 -1.52 -3.14
N LEU A 26 10.19 -1.68 -2.33
CA LEU A 26 9.67 -3.00 -1.96
C LEU A 26 9.13 -3.75 -3.18
N ILE A 27 8.36 -3.08 -4.05
CA ILE A 27 7.89 -3.70 -5.30
C ILE A 27 9.09 -4.21 -6.12
N SER A 28 10.09 -3.36 -6.34
CA SER A 28 11.28 -3.74 -7.11
C SER A 28 12.05 -4.90 -6.47
N ALA A 29 12.14 -4.94 -5.15
CA ALA A 29 12.85 -6.00 -4.42
C ALA A 29 12.12 -7.35 -4.45
N PHE A 30 10.78 -7.34 -4.56
CA PHE A 30 9.93 -8.54 -4.50
C PHE A 30 9.19 -8.83 -5.82
N LYS A 31 9.56 -8.19 -6.93
CA LYS A 31 8.85 -8.27 -8.22
C LYS A 31 8.65 -9.69 -8.74
N GLU A 32 9.59 -10.60 -8.46
CA GLU A 32 9.52 -12.02 -8.85
C GLU A 32 8.35 -12.77 -8.19
N HIS A 33 7.75 -12.21 -7.13
CA HIS A 33 6.56 -12.77 -6.48
C HIS A 33 5.23 -12.26 -7.09
N HIS A 34 5.25 -11.59 -8.24
CA HIS A 34 4.06 -11.03 -8.91
C HIS A 34 3.22 -10.12 -8.01
N ILE A 35 3.87 -9.06 -7.50
CA ILE A 35 3.26 -8.12 -6.55
C ILE A 35 1.98 -7.49 -7.11
N THR A 36 0.92 -7.50 -6.30
CA THR A 36 -0.23 -6.59 -6.48
C THR A 36 0.00 -5.35 -5.63
N ALA A 37 0.19 -4.19 -6.25
CA ALA A 37 0.29 -2.92 -5.55
C ALA A 37 -1.09 -2.27 -5.42
N VAL A 38 -1.38 -1.67 -4.27
CA VAL A 38 -2.64 -0.99 -4.00
C VAL A 38 -2.36 0.41 -3.48
N LYS A 39 -2.99 1.42 -4.08
CA LYS A 39 -3.04 2.77 -3.52
C LYS A 39 -4.46 3.05 -3.05
N ILE A 40 -4.63 3.43 -1.78
CA ILE A 40 -5.92 3.86 -1.25
C ILE A 40 -5.82 5.32 -0.82
N SER A 41 -6.71 6.16 -1.33
CA SER A 41 -6.72 7.60 -1.04
C SER A 41 -8.14 8.13 -0.82
N PRO A 42 -8.35 9.03 0.17
CA PRO A 42 -9.60 9.78 0.28
C PRO A 42 -9.68 10.93 -0.73
N HIS A 43 -8.58 11.25 -1.40
CA HIS A 43 -8.50 12.36 -2.33
C HIS A 43 -8.87 11.89 -3.73
N PHE A 44 -10.11 12.19 -4.13
CA PHE A 44 -10.58 12.09 -5.50
C PHE A 44 -9.93 13.21 -6.33
N HIS A 45 -8.62 13.10 -6.57
CA HIS A 45 -8.00 13.96 -7.57
C HIS A 45 -8.56 13.58 -8.93
N THR A 46 -8.84 14.58 -9.76
CA THR A 46 -9.12 14.36 -11.17
C THR A 46 -7.93 13.59 -11.76
N VAL A 47 -8.18 12.35 -12.19
CA VAL A 47 -7.22 11.64 -13.01
C VAL A 47 -7.27 12.32 -14.36
N ASP A 48 -6.15 12.90 -14.77
CA ASP A 48 -5.97 13.65 -16.01
C ASP A 48 -5.82 12.74 -17.24
N TYR A 49 -6.05 11.44 -17.05
CA TYR A 49 -6.02 10.39 -18.05
C TYR A 49 -7.04 9.30 -17.71
N GLU A 50 -7.45 8.53 -18.70
CA GLU A 50 -8.45 7.48 -18.53
C GLU A 50 -7.83 6.24 -17.90
N LEU A 51 -8.34 5.85 -16.73
CA LEU A 51 -8.00 4.58 -16.10
C LEU A 51 -9.11 3.56 -16.34
N PRO A 52 -8.77 2.30 -16.68
CA PRO A 52 -9.76 1.22 -16.70
C PRO A 52 -10.51 1.11 -15.37
N LEU A 53 -11.82 1.31 -15.44
CA LEU A 53 -12.71 1.13 -14.30
C LEU A 53 -12.86 -0.36 -13.99
N ILE A 54 -12.62 -0.73 -12.73
CA ILE A 54 -12.86 -2.10 -12.23
C ILE A 54 -14.20 -2.17 -11.53
N GLU A 55 -14.48 -1.23 -10.63
CA GLU A 55 -15.74 -1.17 -9.89
C GLU A 55 -16.04 0.26 -9.46
N LYS A 56 -17.32 0.64 -9.50
CA LYS A 56 -17.81 1.90 -8.96
C LYS A 56 -19.03 1.63 -8.10
N GLN A 57 -18.99 2.14 -6.88
CA GLN A 57 -20.14 2.26 -5.97
C GLN A 57 -20.35 3.73 -5.63
N ASP A 58 -21.38 4.04 -4.83
CA ASP A 58 -21.71 5.42 -4.47
C ASP A 58 -20.58 6.14 -3.71
N ASP A 59 -19.87 5.43 -2.83
CA ASP A 59 -18.86 6.01 -1.95
C ASP A 59 -17.42 5.55 -2.20
N PHE A 60 -17.21 4.67 -3.18
CA PHE A 60 -15.87 4.29 -3.61
C PHE A 60 -15.78 3.93 -5.09
N VAL A 61 -14.57 4.01 -5.62
CA VAL A 61 -14.24 3.59 -6.98
C VAL A 61 -12.89 2.88 -6.99
N ILE A 62 -12.80 1.81 -7.77
CA ILE A 62 -11.60 1.01 -7.98
C ILE A 62 -11.23 1.11 -9.46
N PHE A 63 -9.99 1.52 -9.71
CA PHE A 63 -9.38 1.56 -11.03
C PHE A 63 -8.20 0.61 -11.11
N ARG A 64 -7.85 0.20 -12.33
CA ARG A 64 -6.57 -0.44 -12.63
C ARG A 64 -5.64 0.58 -13.28
N GLU A 65 -4.44 0.73 -12.73
CA GLU A 65 -3.38 1.49 -13.39
C GLU A 65 -2.76 0.67 -14.53
N ILE A 66 -2.58 1.33 -15.67
CA ILE A 66 -1.98 0.75 -16.89
C ILE A 66 -0.84 1.59 -17.46
N TYR A 67 -0.59 2.77 -16.88
CA TYR A 67 0.47 3.67 -17.32
C TYR A 67 1.63 3.64 -16.33
N ALA A 68 2.85 3.50 -16.85
CA ALA A 68 4.09 3.51 -16.06
C ALA A 68 4.90 4.80 -16.24
N ASP A 69 4.32 5.81 -16.90
CA ASP A 69 4.97 7.05 -17.35
C ASP A 69 4.25 8.33 -16.87
N LYS A 70 3.19 8.20 -16.07
CA LYS A 70 2.43 9.33 -15.49
C LYS A 70 3.03 9.82 -14.18
N ASP A 71 2.76 11.09 -13.86
CA ASP A 71 3.15 11.74 -12.61
C ASP A 71 2.16 11.42 -11.46
N LYS A 72 1.93 10.12 -11.23
CA LYS A 72 1.10 9.61 -10.13
C LYS A 72 1.81 8.49 -9.39
N ASP A 73 1.51 8.33 -8.10
CA ASP A 73 2.07 7.27 -7.26
C ASP A 73 1.81 5.86 -7.85
N SER A 74 0.59 5.61 -8.34
CA SER A 74 0.19 4.35 -8.98
C SER A 74 1.04 4.02 -10.21
N SER A 75 1.29 5.00 -11.07
CA SER A 75 2.17 4.85 -12.23
C SER A 75 3.60 4.48 -11.81
N ARG A 76 4.11 5.09 -10.73
CA ARG A 76 5.41 4.73 -10.15
C ARG A 76 5.44 3.30 -9.61
N PHE A 77 4.32 2.76 -9.12
CA PHE A 77 4.22 1.37 -8.67
C PHE A 77 4.34 0.40 -9.86
N LEU A 78 3.63 0.70 -10.96
CA LEU A 78 3.71 -0.10 -12.18
C LEU A 78 5.12 -0.06 -12.77
N LYS A 79 5.73 1.13 -12.83
CA LYS A 79 7.13 1.32 -13.26
C LYS A 79 8.14 0.55 -12.39
N ALA A 80 7.86 0.39 -11.10
CA ALA A 80 8.72 -0.36 -10.18
C ALA A 80 8.66 -1.89 -10.38
N GLY A 81 7.73 -2.38 -11.22
CA GLY A 81 7.60 -3.80 -11.56
C GLY A 81 6.45 -4.52 -10.85
N ALA A 82 5.43 -3.79 -10.37
CA ALA A 82 4.21 -4.43 -9.88
C ALA A 82 3.49 -5.14 -11.04
N ASN A 83 3.00 -6.35 -10.80
CA ASN A 83 2.29 -7.14 -11.81
C ASN A 83 0.85 -6.64 -12.02
N LEU A 84 0.24 -6.12 -10.96
CA LEU A 84 -1.06 -5.48 -10.97
C LEU A 84 -1.01 -4.25 -10.06
N VAL A 85 -1.64 -3.15 -10.48
CA VAL A 85 -1.76 -1.95 -9.67
C VAL A 85 -3.22 -1.53 -9.61
N LEU A 86 -3.79 -1.51 -8.41
CA LEU A 86 -5.16 -1.11 -8.15
C LEU A 86 -5.18 0.21 -7.37
N VAL A 87 -6.00 1.14 -7.82
CA VAL A 87 -6.18 2.46 -7.20
C VAL A 87 -7.59 2.56 -6.67
N VAL A 88 -7.72 2.81 -5.38
CA VAL A 88 -8.99 2.94 -4.68
C VAL A 88 -9.15 4.38 -4.21
N PHE A 89 -10.21 5.02 -4.65
CA PHE A 89 -10.68 6.27 -4.07
C PHE A 89 -11.92 5.99 -3.25
N CYS A 90 -11.87 6.29 -1.95
CA CYS A 90 -13.00 6.07 -1.05
C CYS A 90 -12.97 7.07 0.11
N LYS A 91 -14.14 7.46 0.61
CA LYS A 91 -14.21 8.20 1.87
C LYS A 91 -13.84 7.29 3.04
N ARG A 92 -13.60 7.90 4.22
CA ARG A 92 -13.12 7.16 5.40
C ARG A 92 -14.15 6.12 5.87
N GLU A 93 -15.42 6.51 5.89
CA GLU A 93 -16.58 5.71 6.27
C GLU A 93 -16.76 4.47 5.38
N SER A 94 -16.34 4.55 4.11
CA SER A 94 -16.50 3.48 3.13
C SER A 94 -15.22 2.67 2.92
N LEU A 95 -14.15 2.96 3.68
CA LEU A 95 -12.85 2.29 3.54
C LEU A 95 -12.97 0.78 3.78
N GLN A 96 -13.75 0.36 4.78
CA GLN A 96 -13.93 -1.05 5.05
C GLN A 96 -14.59 -1.77 3.87
N ALA A 97 -15.72 -1.24 3.37
CA ALA A 97 -16.44 -1.80 2.23
C ALA A 97 -15.58 -1.79 0.96
N ALA A 98 -14.82 -0.72 0.71
CA ALA A 98 -13.93 -0.61 -0.44
C ALA A 98 -12.81 -1.66 -0.41
N VAL A 99 -12.21 -1.94 0.75
CA VAL A 99 -11.18 -2.98 0.90
C VAL A 99 -11.78 -4.38 0.79
N GLU A 100 -13.00 -4.60 1.29
CA GLU A 100 -13.70 -5.88 1.13
C GLU A 100 -14.03 -6.16 -0.33
N SER A 101 -14.51 -5.17 -1.09
CA SER A 101 -14.72 -5.27 -2.54
C SER A 101 -13.39 -5.47 -3.29
N LEU A 102 -12.37 -4.64 -2.98
CA LEU A 102 -11.03 -4.74 -3.58
C LEU A 102 -10.46 -6.16 -3.50
N TYR A 103 -10.68 -6.87 -2.38
CA TYR A 103 -10.15 -8.21 -2.17
C TYR A 103 -10.63 -9.22 -3.22
N HIS A 104 -11.82 -9.04 -3.79
CA HIS A 104 -12.33 -9.89 -4.88
C HIS A 104 -11.61 -9.68 -6.21
N HIS A 105 -10.92 -8.55 -6.36
CA HIS A 105 -10.17 -8.19 -7.57
C HIS A 105 -8.67 -8.48 -7.46
N ILE A 106 -8.21 -8.94 -6.29
CA ILE A 106 -6.81 -9.32 -6.06
C ILE A 106 -6.66 -10.80 -6.39
N PRO A 107 -5.68 -11.20 -7.22
CA PRO A 107 -5.45 -12.61 -7.50
C PRO A 107 -5.14 -13.40 -6.21
N PRO A 108 -5.72 -14.59 -6.02
CA PRO A 108 -5.52 -15.37 -4.80
C PRO A 108 -4.03 -15.65 -4.50
N ALA A 109 -3.69 -15.67 -3.21
CA ALA A 109 -2.35 -15.97 -2.73
C ALA A 109 -1.21 -15.07 -3.28
N THR A 110 -1.54 -13.87 -3.76
CA THR A 110 -0.52 -12.90 -4.19
C THR A 110 -0.08 -11.99 -3.04
N PRO A 111 1.21 -11.62 -2.99
CA PRO A 111 1.68 -10.58 -2.09
C PRO A 111 1.13 -9.22 -2.50
N VAL A 112 0.53 -8.53 -1.54
CA VAL A 112 -0.01 -7.18 -1.71
C VAL A 112 0.86 -6.18 -0.99
N ILE A 113 1.25 -5.11 -1.69
CA ILE A 113 1.88 -3.93 -1.07
C ILE A 113 0.90 -2.77 -1.18
N CYS A 114 0.39 -2.32 -0.04
CA CYS A 114 -0.68 -1.32 0.03
C CYS A 114 -0.17 -0.03 0.66
N GLU A 115 -0.30 1.08 -0.06
CA GLU A 115 -0.17 2.40 0.54
C GLU A 115 -1.54 2.93 0.95
N SER A 116 -1.75 3.12 2.26
CA SER A 116 -3.00 3.66 2.81
C SER A 116 -2.76 4.32 4.16
N GLY A 117 -3.43 5.45 4.41
CA GLY A 117 -3.39 6.11 5.71
C GLY A 117 -4.35 5.52 6.76
N GLY A 118 -5.36 4.76 6.33
CA GLY A 118 -6.48 4.36 7.19
C GLY A 118 -6.74 2.86 7.28
N LEU A 119 -6.11 2.02 6.45
CA LEU A 119 -6.45 0.58 6.36
C LEU A 119 -6.33 -0.14 7.71
N ALA A 120 -5.35 0.24 8.53
CA ALA A 120 -5.11 -0.36 9.83
C ALA A 120 -6.18 -0.07 10.90
N LEU A 121 -7.15 0.82 10.63
CA LEU A 121 -8.32 1.02 11.48
C LEU A 121 -9.28 -0.18 11.45
N TYR A 122 -9.32 -0.92 10.34
CA TYR A 122 -10.34 -1.95 10.08
C TYR A 122 -9.74 -3.34 9.82
N PHE A 123 -8.46 -3.41 9.43
CA PHE A 123 -7.78 -4.65 9.05
C PHE A 123 -6.43 -4.78 9.75
N LYS A 124 -6.05 -6.03 10.03
CA LYS A 124 -4.71 -6.38 10.51
C LYS A 124 -3.87 -6.89 9.32
N PRO A 125 -2.95 -6.10 8.76
CA PRO A 125 -2.04 -6.58 7.73
C PRO A 125 -1.06 -7.62 8.29
N GLY A 126 -0.37 -8.35 7.39
CA GLY A 126 0.72 -9.24 7.79
C GLY A 126 1.90 -8.49 8.39
N LEU A 127 2.18 -7.31 7.82
CA LEU A 127 3.18 -6.37 8.30
C LEU A 127 2.72 -4.93 8.07
N HIS A 128 2.80 -4.09 9.10
CA HIS A 128 2.47 -2.67 9.07
C HIS A 128 3.72 -1.82 9.32
N ILE A 129 4.06 -0.99 8.35
CA ILE A 129 5.19 -0.07 8.39
C ILE A 129 4.69 1.37 8.36
N PHE A 130 5.19 2.19 9.28
CA PHE A 130 4.89 3.60 9.38
C PHE A 130 6.09 4.48 9.05
N MET A 131 5.95 5.30 8.01
CA MET A 131 6.97 6.27 7.60
C MET A 131 6.84 7.59 8.36
N LYS A 132 7.85 7.91 9.17
CA LYS A 132 7.95 9.17 9.93
C LYS A 132 8.59 10.27 9.09
N LYS A 133 7.99 11.46 9.14
CA LYS A 133 8.56 12.71 8.62
C LYS A 133 8.81 13.66 9.79
N GLY A 134 10.07 14.07 9.96
CA GLY A 134 10.50 14.96 11.03
C GLY A 134 10.56 14.32 12.42
N THR A 135 11.12 15.07 13.38
CA THR A 135 11.18 14.74 14.80
C THR A 135 10.72 15.96 15.62
N PRO A 136 9.54 15.93 16.26
CA PRO A 136 8.56 14.84 16.30
C PRO A 136 7.85 14.62 14.94
N ALA A 137 7.19 13.47 14.79
CA ALA A 137 6.42 13.18 13.58
C ALA A 137 5.22 14.13 13.45
N GLU A 138 4.90 14.58 12.23
CA GLU A 138 3.76 15.47 11.97
C GLU A 138 2.40 14.88 12.41
N LYS A 139 2.26 13.55 12.35
CA LYS A 139 1.08 12.79 12.77
C LYS A 139 1.50 11.43 13.30
N ASP A 140 0.75 10.95 14.27
CA ASP A 140 0.88 9.59 14.79
C ASP A 140 0.16 8.57 13.90
N PRO A 141 0.58 7.29 13.96
CA PRO A 141 -0.12 6.23 13.26
C PRO A 141 -1.51 6.00 13.86
N VAL A 142 -2.47 5.69 13.00
CA VAL A 142 -3.88 5.41 13.40
C VAL A 142 -4.04 4.12 14.23
N SER A 143 -3.03 3.25 14.20
CA SER A 143 -2.90 2.04 15.01
C SER A 143 -1.42 1.74 15.22
N PRO A 144 -1.01 1.00 16.26
CA PRO A 144 0.38 0.61 16.46
C PRO A 144 0.94 -0.15 15.23
N PRO A 145 1.99 0.38 14.57
CA PRO A 145 2.65 -0.33 13.48
C PRO A 145 3.64 -1.36 14.03
N ASP A 146 4.00 -2.35 13.22
CA ASP A 146 5.07 -3.30 13.56
C ASP A 146 6.44 -2.61 13.49
N VAL A 147 6.61 -1.67 12.55
CA VAL A 147 7.83 -0.86 12.40
C VAL A 147 7.47 0.59 12.16
N SER A 148 8.20 1.51 12.80
CA SER A 148 8.21 2.92 12.43
C SER A 148 9.62 3.36 12.10
N LEU A 149 9.81 4.01 10.94
CA LEU A 149 11.14 4.43 10.49
C LEU A 149 11.15 5.78 9.77
N HIS A 150 12.32 6.39 9.71
CA HIS A 150 12.67 7.53 8.87
C HIS A 150 13.20 7.06 7.51
N PHE A 151 13.32 7.98 6.56
CA PHE A 151 13.64 7.62 5.17
C PHE A 151 15.03 6.99 4.98
N ASP A 152 16.01 7.37 5.79
CA ASP A 152 17.38 6.84 5.80
C ASP A 152 17.47 5.39 6.29
N GLU A 153 16.50 4.93 7.07
CA GLU A 153 16.43 3.56 7.61
C GLU A 153 15.81 2.55 6.62
N THR A 154 15.34 3.01 5.47
CA THR A 154 14.62 2.18 4.47
C THR A 154 15.46 1.03 3.91
N GLU A 155 16.77 1.22 3.73
CA GLU A 155 17.65 0.16 3.20
C GLU A 155 17.85 -0.99 4.19
N THR A 156 17.91 -0.69 5.49
CA THR A 156 17.96 -1.71 6.54
C THR A 156 16.67 -2.51 6.54
N LEU A 157 15.52 -1.82 6.54
CA LEU A 157 14.21 -2.46 6.49
C LEU A 157 14.05 -3.43 5.32
N LEU A 158 14.50 -3.04 4.10
CA LEU A 158 14.38 -3.90 2.91
C LEU A 158 15.06 -5.26 3.08
N ARG A 159 16.12 -5.33 3.89
CA ARG A 159 16.84 -6.59 4.18
C ARG A 159 16.06 -7.48 5.13
N ASP A 160 15.23 -6.89 5.98
CA ASP A 160 14.51 -7.60 7.04
C ASP A 160 13.08 -7.97 6.64
N VAL A 161 12.51 -7.37 5.60
CA VAL A 161 11.19 -7.78 5.10
C VAL A 161 11.28 -9.14 4.39
N SER A 162 10.26 -9.97 4.56
CA SER A 162 10.12 -11.26 3.88
C SER A 162 8.65 -11.57 3.58
N PHE A 163 8.43 -12.37 2.53
CA PHE A 163 7.13 -12.93 2.19
C PHE A 163 7.24 -14.46 2.12
N VAL A 164 6.61 -15.15 3.07
CA VAL A 164 6.68 -16.61 3.20
C VAL A 164 5.29 -17.13 3.60
N ASN A 165 4.86 -18.26 3.03
CA ASN A 165 3.55 -18.88 3.32
C ASN A 165 2.37 -17.90 3.18
N ASN A 166 2.38 -17.11 2.10
CA ASN A 166 1.37 -16.09 1.80
C ASN A 166 1.22 -15.02 2.91
N LYS A 167 2.32 -14.71 3.59
CA LYS A 167 2.33 -13.75 4.70
C LYS A 167 3.58 -12.87 4.67
N TRP A 168 3.37 -11.57 4.85
CA TRP A 168 4.47 -10.63 5.11
C TRP A 168 4.90 -10.68 6.57
N ALA A 169 6.21 -10.60 6.81
CA ALA A 169 6.79 -10.53 8.14
C ALA A 169 8.20 -9.92 8.10
N LEU A 170 8.67 -9.45 9.25
CA LEU A 170 10.10 -9.24 9.46
C LEU A 170 10.79 -10.59 9.67
N LYS A 171 11.98 -10.75 9.10
CA LYS A 171 12.91 -11.81 9.44
C LYS A 171 13.20 -11.66 10.92
N LYS A 172 12.98 -12.72 11.69
CA LYS A 172 13.46 -12.74 13.07
C LYS A 172 14.98 -12.77 12.99
N GLU A 173 15.64 -11.84 13.68
CA GLU A 173 17.05 -12.01 14.01
C GLU A 173 17.22 -13.40 14.65
N LYS A 174 18.12 -14.20 14.09
CA LYS A 174 18.53 -15.47 14.68
C LYS A 174 19.57 -15.20 15.75
#